data_AF-A0AAU5FFE0-F1
#
_entry.id   AF-A0AAU5FFE0-F1
#
_cell.length_a   1.000
_cell.length_b   1.000
_cell.length_c   1.000
_cell.angle_alpha   90.00
_cell.angle_beta   90.00
_cell.angle_gamma   90.00
#
_symmetry.space_group_name_H-M   'P 1'
#
loop_
_entity.id
_entity.type
_entity.pdbx_description
1 polymer ?
#
loop_
_entity_poly.entity_id
_entity_poly.type
_entity_poly.pdbx_seq_one_letter_code
_entity_poly.pdbx_strand_id
1 'polypeptide(L)'
;MQSHLDKQVRRMDGIVDRIEAGWRSPASAAYRDLHRGAAKDAVRIRAILAVIEEAVRLGRDGFSEQDLAVLAQMRQIQDHIDVAREADALQAPAPTPGPHSGISDL
;
A
#
# COMPACT_ATOMS: atom_id res chain seq x y z
N MET A 1 -10.52 3.77 4.90
CA MET A 1 -9.65 4.74 4.19
C MET A 1 -8.40 4.09 3.62
N GLN A 2 -7.67 3.30 4.43
CA GLN A 2 -6.43 2.61 4.04
C GLN A 2 -6.56 1.75 2.75
N SER A 3 -7.64 0.97 2.64
CA SER A 3 -7.93 0.14 1.45
C SER A 3 -8.18 0.93 0.17
N HIS A 4 -8.55 2.22 0.27
CA HIS A 4 -8.75 3.06 -0.91
C HIS A 4 -7.40 3.48 -1.53
N LEU A 5 -6.43 3.84 -0.69
CA LEU A 5 -5.08 4.19 -1.15
C LEU A 5 -4.40 2.99 -1.83
N ASP A 6 -4.47 1.80 -1.22
CA ASP A 6 -3.91 0.58 -1.82
C ASP A 6 -4.53 0.27 -3.19
N LYS A 7 -5.86 0.40 -3.32
CA LYS A 7 -6.57 0.20 -4.59
C LYS A 7 -6.14 1.20 -5.66
N GLN A 8 -5.91 2.47 -5.31
CA GLN A 8 -5.46 3.48 -6.26
C GLN A 8 -4.06 3.20 -6.77
N VAL A 9 -3.12 2.82 -5.89
CA VAL A 9 -1.75 2.46 -6.29
C VAL A 9 -1.78 1.25 -7.23
N ARG A 10 -2.47 0.18 -6.86
CA ARG A 10 -2.59 -1.04 -7.70
C ARG A 10 -3.26 -0.77 -9.05
N ARG A 11 -4.25 0.11 -9.09
CA ARG A 11 -4.90 0.52 -10.35
C ARG A 11 -3.91 1.24 -11.26
N MET A 12 -3.02 2.05 -10.69
CA MET A 12 -1.99 2.76 -11.43
C MET A 12 -0.93 1.79 -11.98
N ASP A 13 -0.46 0.82 -11.19
CA ASP A 13 0.46 -0.24 -11.67
C ASP A 13 -0.14 -0.99 -12.87
N GLY A 14 -1.42 -1.41 -12.79
CA GLY A 14 -2.08 -2.12 -13.89
C GLY A 14 -2.32 -1.27 -15.16
N ILE A 15 -2.22 0.06 -15.07
CA ILE A 15 -2.22 0.94 -16.24
C ILE A 15 -0.80 1.00 -16.83
N VAL A 16 0.21 1.11 -15.98
CA VAL A 16 1.63 1.15 -16.38
C VAL A 16 2.05 -0.15 -17.07
N ASP A 17 1.75 -1.30 -16.49
CA ASP A 17 2.10 -2.61 -17.05
C ASP A 17 1.53 -2.79 -18.47
N ARG A 18 0.32 -2.26 -18.72
CA ARG A 18 -0.31 -2.28 -20.05
C ARG A 18 0.36 -1.32 -21.05
N ILE A 19 0.80 -0.15 -20.60
CA ILE A 19 1.49 0.82 -21.45
C ILE A 19 2.91 0.34 -21.77
N GLU A 20 3.63 -0.21 -20.78
CA GLU A 20 5.00 -0.72 -20.94
C GLU A 20 5.08 -1.96 -21.82
N ALA A 21 4.04 -2.80 -21.86
CA ALA A 21 3.96 -3.94 -22.78
C ALA A 21 4.13 -3.54 -24.26
N GLY A 22 3.80 -2.30 -24.62
CA GLY A 22 3.99 -1.74 -25.96
C GLY A 22 5.18 -0.79 -26.12
N TRP A 23 5.81 -0.32 -25.04
CA TRP A 23 6.83 0.73 -25.10
C TRP A 23 7.89 0.61 -24.00
N ARG A 24 8.99 -0.08 -24.29
CA ARG A 24 10.22 -0.05 -23.46
C ARG A 24 11.10 1.12 -23.91
N SER A 25 11.13 2.19 -23.12
CA SER A 25 11.94 3.38 -23.40
C SER A 25 12.48 4.00 -22.12
N PRO A 26 13.45 4.93 -22.20
CA PRO A 26 13.92 5.68 -21.03
C PRO A 26 12.78 6.40 -20.27
N ALA A 27 11.73 6.81 -20.97
CA ALA A 27 10.55 7.42 -20.34
C ALA A 27 9.76 6.42 -19.48
N SER A 28 9.70 5.14 -19.88
CA SER A 28 9.00 4.11 -19.09
C SER A 28 9.75 3.82 -17.79
N ALA A 29 11.09 3.76 -17.84
CA ALA A 29 11.93 3.62 -16.65
C ALA A 29 11.76 4.79 -15.67
N ALA A 30 11.81 6.03 -16.16
CA ALA A 30 11.61 7.22 -15.32
C ALA A 30 10.23 7.24 -14.66
N TYR A 31 9.19 6.79 -15.37
CA TYR A 31 7.84 6.67 -14.81
C TYR A 31 7.78 5.60 -13.70
N ARG A 32 8.41 4.43 -13.90
CA ARG A 32 8.49 3.38 -12.87
C ARG A 32 9.11 3.88 -11.58
N ASP A 33 10.18 4.66 -11.66
CA ASP A 33 10.84 5.24 -10.49
C ASP A 33 9.92 6.22 -9.75
N LEU A 34 9.24 7.10 -10.48
CA LEU A 34 8.23 8.00 -9.92
C LEU A 34 7.11 7.22 -9.23
N HIS A 35 6.63 6.15 -9.88
CA HIS A 35 5.54 5.35 -9.34
C HIS A 35 5.96 4.62 -8.06
N ARG A 36 7.18 4.07 -8.01
CA ARG A 36 7.73 3.46 -6.79
C ARG A 36 7.86 4.46 -5.66
N GLY A 37 8.23 5.72 -5.97
CA GLY A 37 8.18 6.82 -5.02
C GLY A 37 6.77 7.02 -4.44
N ALA A 38 5.76 7.10 -5.31
CA ALA A 38 4.37 7.25 -4.89
C ALA A 38 3.86 6.05 -4.06
N ALA A 39 4.28 4.83 -4.37
CA ALA A 39 3.95 3.64 -3.58
C ALA A 39 4.55 3.70 -2.17
N LYS A 40 5.81 4.15 -2.03
CA LYS A 40 6.46 4.38 -0.73
C LYS A 40 5.73 5.44 0.09
N ASP A 41 5.32 6.53 -0.54
CA ASP A 41 4.54 7.58 0.12
C ASP A 41 3.17 7.07 0.58
N ALA A 42 2.49 6.25 -0.24
CA ALA A 42 1.23 5.62 0.13
C ALA A 42 1.37 4.70 1.35
N VAL A 43 2.44 3.89 1.42
CA VAL A 43 2.75 3.05 2.59
C VAL A 43 2.96 3.90 3.84
N ARG A 44 3.74 4.98 3.75
CA ARG A 44 3.99 5.89 4.88
C ARG A 44 2.70 6.57 5.35
N ILE A 45 1.88 7.08 4.43
CA ILE A 45 0.58 7.68 4.75
C ILE A 45 -0.34 6.66 5.43
N ARG A 46 -0.40 5.42 4.93
CA ARG A 46 -1.20 4.35 5.52
C ARG A 46 -0.78 4.07 6.97
N ALA A 47 0.53 3.99 7.22
CA ALA A 47 1.06 3.79 8.57
C ALA A 47 0.59 4.93 9.49
N ILE A 48 0.83 6.19 9.12
CA ILE A 48 0.43 7.35 9.92
C ILE A 48 -1.08 7.34 10.20
N LEU A 49 -1.90 7.09 9.18
CA LEU A 49 -3.35 7.02 9.32
C LEU A 49 -3.79 5.94 10.31
N ALA A 50 -3.10 4.80 10.39
CA ALA A 50 -3.42 3.73 11.34
C ALA A 50 -3.23 4.18 12.80
N VAL A 51 -2.18 4.97 13.11
CA VAL A 51 -2.00 5.54 14.46
C VAL A 51 -3.02 6.63 14.74
N ILE A 52 -3.38 7.45 13.75
CA ILE A 52 -4.42 8.47 13.94
C ILE A 52 -5.78 7.79 14.21
N GLU A 53 -6.11 6.75 13.46
CA GLU A 53 -7.33 5.96 13.66
C GLU A 53 -7.39 5.37 15.07
N GLU A 54 -6.28 4.80 15.55
CA GLU A 54 -6.20 4.28 16.91
C GLU A 54 -6.29 5.40 17.96
N ALA A 55 -5.59 6.51 17.78
CA ALA A 55 -5.63 7.63 18.71
C ALA A 55 -7.04 8.20 18.85
N VAL A 56 -7.79 8.30 17.75
CA VAL A 56 -9.20 8.72 17.79
C VAL A 56 -10.07 7.69 18.51
N ARG A 57 -9.80 6.39 18.33
CA ARG A 57 -10.53 5.31 19.00
C ARG A 57 -10.33 5.34 20.51
N LEU A 58 -9.07 5.45 20.96
CA LEU A 58 -8.71 5.49 22.38
C LEU A 58 -9.12 6.80 23.04
N GLY A 59 -9.01 7.92 22.32
CA GLY A 59 -9.35 9.25 22.84
C GLY A 59 -10.84 9.54 22.99
N ARG A 60 -11.73 8.59 22.67
CA ARG A 60 -13.19 8.78 22.71
C ARG A 60 -13.70 9.27 24.07
N ASP A 61 -13.13 8.74 25.15
CA ASP A 61 -13.51 9.07 26.54
C ASP A 61 -12.39 9.82 27.29
N GLY A 62 -11.41 10.37 26.54
CA GLY A 62 -10.16 10.90 27.09
C GLY A 62 -9.06 9.84 27.20
N PHE A 63 -7.79 10.24 27.11
CA PHE A 63 -6.67 9.30 27.14
C PHE A 63 -6.27 8.90 28.56
N SER A 64 -6.15 7.60 28.81
CA SER A 64 -5.47 7.05 29.99
C SER A 64 -3.97 6.87 29.76
N GLU A 65 -3.19 6.62 30.83
CA GLU A 65 -1.76 6.29 30.70
C GLU A 65 -1.53 5.02 29.87
N GLN A 66 -2.43 4.04 29.98
CA GLN A 66 -2.40 2.81 29.19
C GLN A 66 -2.54 3.13 27.69
N ASP A 67 -3.46 4.02 27.34
CA ASP A 67 -3.71 4.40 25.93
C ASP A 67 -2.50 5.14 25.34
N LEU A 68 -1.87 6.00 26.12
CA LEU A 68 -0.64 6.69 25.71
C LEU A 68 0.51 5.70 25.49
N ALA A 69 0.63 4.67 26.32
CA ALA A 69 1.62 3.61 26.13
C ALA A 69 1.39 2.80 24.84
N VAL A 70 0.12 2.50 24.52
CA VAL A 70 -0.25 1.85 23.24
C VAL A 70 0.13 2.72 22.05
N LEU A 71 -0.18 4.01 22.08
CA LEU A 71 0.17 4.93 20.99
C LEU A 71 1.69 5.09 20.82
N ALA A 72 2.45 5.10 21.92
CA ALA A 72 3.90 5.14 21.87
C ALA A 72 4.47 3.87 21.21
N GLN A 73 3.97 2.70 21.59
CA GLN A 73 4.37 1.43 21.01
C GLN A 73 4.04 1.36 19.51
N MET A 74 2.84 1.77 19.10
CA MET A 74 2.49 1.80 17.68
C MET A 74 3.38 2.74 16.86
N ARG A 75 3.78 3.88 17.44
CA ARG A 75 4.70 4.81 16.78
C ARG A 75 6.07 4.19 16.56
N GLN A 76 6.60 3.46 17.55
CA GLN A 76 7.83 2.70 17.39
C GLN A 76 7.72 1.64 16.30
N ILE A 77 6.60 0.90 16.24
CA ILE A 77 6.37 -0.08 15.17
C ILE A 77 6.36 0.59 13.80
N GLN A 78 5.77 1.79 13.65
CA GLN A 78 5.82 2.54 12.38
C GLN A 78 7.22 2.89 11.94
N ASP A 79 8.08 3.32 12.86
CA ASP A 79 9.46 3.69 12.56
C ASP A 79 10.28 2.50 12.03
N HIS A 80 9.83 1.27 12.33
CA HIS A 80 10.45 0.03 11.86
C HIS A 80 9.82 -0.57 10.61
N ILE A 81 8.81 0.07 10.00
CA ILE A 81 8.23 -0.43 8.75
C ILE A 81 9.25 -0.28 7.63
N ASP A 82 9.58 -1.41 6.99
CA ASP A 82 10.34 -1.40 5.74
C ASP A 82 9.45 -0.90 4.59
N VAL A 83 9.48 0.42 4.41
CA VAL A 83 8.69 1.12 3.39
C VAL A 83 9.04 0.64 1.98
N ALA A 84 10.30 0.28 1.72
CA ALA A 84 10.71 -0.18 0.40
C ALA A 84 10.10 -1.56 0.09
N ARG A 85 10.22 -2.51 1.02
CA ARG A 85 9.65 -3.85 0.86
C ARG A 85 8.13 -3.82 0.74
N GLU A 86 7.46 -3.01 1.56
CA GLU A 86 6.00 -2.87 1.51
C GLU A 86 5.52 -2.20 0.21
N ALA A 87 6.26 -1.20 -0.29
CA ALA A 87 5.98 -0.59 -1.59
C ALA A 87 6.14 -1.61 -2.72
N ASP A 88 7.19 -2.43 -2.69
CA ASP A 88 7.42 -3.47 -3.69
C ASP A 88 6.31 -4.52 -3.69
N ALA A 89 5.82 -4.91 -2.51
CA ALA A 89 4.68 -5.82 -2.37
C ALA A 89 3.36 -5.19 -2.85
N LEU A 90 3.21 -3.87 -2.70
CA LEU A 90 2.06 -3.14 -3.20
C LEU A 90 2.06 -3.08 -4.73
N GLN A 91 3.25 -2.95 -5.33
CA GLN A 91 3.47 -2.90 -6.77
C GLN A 91 3.62 -4.27 -7.44
N ALA A 92 3.69 -5.35 -6.67
CA ALA A 92 3.74 -6.69 -7.23
C ALA A 92 2.46 -6.95 -8.05
N PRO A 93 2.59 -7.48 -9.28
CA PRO A 93 1.44 -7.80 -10.11
C PRO A 93 0.49 -8.72 -9.35
N ALA A 94 -0.81 -8.43 -9.40
CA ALA A 94 -1.80 -9.29 -8.76
C ALA A 94 -1.70 -10.70 -9.36
N PRO A 95 -1.82 -11.77 -8.54
CA PRO A 95 -1.83 -13.13 -9.07
C PRO A 95 -2.93 -13.23 -10.13
N THR A 96 -2.56 -13.57 -11.35
CA THR A 96 -3.52 -13.86 -12.42
C THR A 96 -4.41 -15.00 -11.93
N PRO A 97 -5.75 -14.84 -11.97
CA PRO A 97 -6.63 -15.98 -11.80
C PRO A 97 -6.19 -17.02 -12.85
N GLY A 98 -5.85 -18.23 -12.39
CA GLY A 98 -5.49 -19.32 -13.30
C GLY A 98 -6.61 -19.52 -14.34
N PRO A 99 -6.29 -20.03 -15.54
CA PRO A 99 -7.28 -20.23 -16.59
C PRO A 99 -8.44 -21.06 -16.04
N HIS A 100 -9.66 -20.50 -16.04
CA HIS A 100 -10.87 -21.26 -15.82
C HIS A 100 -11.02 -22.19 -17.04
N SER A 101 -10.52 -23.43 -16.94
CA SER A 101 -10.80 -24.45 -17.92
C SER A 101 -12.31 -24.68 -17.94
N GLY A 102 -12.98 -24.33 -19.05
CA GLY A 102 -14.41 -24.56 -19.29
C GLY A 102 -14.82 -26.04 -19.39
N ILE A 103 -13.98 -26.95 -18.88
CA ILE A 103 -14.22 -28.39 -18.78
C ILE A 103 -14.96 -28.75 -17.48
N SER A 104 -14.99 -27.86 -16.48
CA SER A 104 -15.76 -28.09 -15.24
C SER A 104 -17.25 -27.74 -15.35
N ASP A 105 -17.72 -27.36 -16.54
CA ASP A 105 -19.10 -26.92 -16.81
C ASP A 105 -19.85 -27.87 -17.78
N LEU A 106 -19.34 -29.10 -17.95
CA LEU A 106 -19.95 -30.21 -18.69
C LEU A 106 -20.14 -31.41 -17.74
#